data_AF-A5BL13-F1
#
_entry.id   AF-A5BL13-F1
#
_cell.length_a   1.000
_cell.length_b   1.000
_cell.length_c   1.000
_cell.angle_alpha   90.00
_cell.angle_beta   90.00
_cell.angle_gamma   90.00
#
_symmetry.space_group_name_H-M   'P 1'
#
loop_
_entity.id
_entity.type
_entity.pdbx_description
1 polymer ?
#
loop_
_entity_poly.entity_id
_entity_poly.type
_entity_poly.pdbx_seq_one_letter_code
_entity_poly.pdbx_strand_id
1 'polypeptide(L)'
;MHDIGCNLTLASFVVFPDGLVRRFIRGDEGVYFDQPSPSYDDKDFVPVEVKAGSLVVLHGDLIHQSFENQSPKSRHAYSLHVVDTDGCKWAQENWLGWLSITTPIGYGWTKICSFCRKVEFLV
;
A
#
# COMPACT_ATOMS: atom_id res chain seq x y z
N MET A 1 0.57 -0.34 -26.70
CA MET A 1 0.35 -1.39 -25.69
C MET A 1 1.66 -2.16 -25.63
N HIS A 2 2.59 -1.74 -24.76
CA HIS A 2 3.87 -2.43 -24.64
C HIS A 2 3.67 -3.62 -23.70
N ASP A 3 4.03 -4.80 -24.18
CA ASP A 3 4.06 -6.05 -23.44
C ASP A 3 5.14 -5.92 -22.34
N ILE A 4 4.75 -5.46 -21.16
CA ILE A 4 5.58 -5.38 -19.96
C ILE A 4 5.67 -6.79 -19.34
N GLY A 5 6.35 -7.66 -20.08
CA GLY A 5 6.64 -9.02 -19.66
C GLY A 5 7.42 -9.05 -18.35
N CYS A 6 6.95 -9.85 -17.40
CA CYS A 6 7.65 -10.29 -16.18
C CYS A 6 8.13 -9.24 -15.17
N ASN A 7 8.10 -7.95 -15.49
CA ASN A 7 8.53 -6.92 -14.57
C ASN A 7 7.30 -6.39 -13.81
N LEU A 8 7.36 -6.37 -12.47
CA LEU A 8 6.45 -5.52 -11.70
C LEU A 8 6.61 -4.14 -12.30
N THR A 9 5.55 -3.60 -12.90
CA THR A 9 5.50 -2.20 -13.28
C THR A 9 4.72 -1.55 -12.17
N LEU A 10 5.42 -0.94 -11.23
CA LEU A 10 4.79 0.03 -10.34
C LEU A 10 4.71 1.30 -11.14
N ALA A 11 3.50 1.72 -11.47
CA ALA A 11 3.26 3.07 -11.94
C ALA A 11 3.34 3.97 -10.70
N SER A 12 4.38 4.76 -10.56
CA SER A 12 4.52 5.85 -9.56
C SER A 12 5.09 7.04 -10.32
N PHE A 13 4.64 8.28 -10.17
CA PHE A 13 5.11 9.19 -9.15
C PHE A 13 4.26 10.46 -9.20
N VAL A 14 3.29 10.60 -8.28
CA VAL A 14 2.86 11.93 -7.83
C VAL A 14 2.84 11.90 -6.30
N VAL A 15 3.74 12.66 -5.69
CA VAL A 15 3.63 13.03 -4.27
C VAL A 15 2.76 14.27 -4.25
N PHE A 16 1.50 14.13 -3.85
CA PHE A 16 0.63 15.28 -3.72
C PHE A 16 1.01 16.08 -2.46
N PRO A 17 1.16 17.41 -2.56
CA PRO A 17 1.47 18.25 -1.40
C PRO A 17 0.37 18.21 -0.33
N ASP A 18 -0.86 17.89 -0.73
CA ASP A 18 -2.03 17.85 0.16
C ASP A 18 -2.20 16.50 0.89
N GLY A 19 -1.34 15.52 0.63
CA GLY A 19 -1.33 14.22 1.30
C GLY A 19 -2.50 13.30 0.93
N LEU A 20 -2.99 12.53 1.91
CA LEU A 20 -4.05 11.55 1.72
C LEU A 20 -5.42 12.20 1.47
N VAL A 21 -5.91 12.13 0.24
CA VAL A 21 -7.17 12.76 -0.20
C VAL A 21 -8.42 11.88 -0.04
N ARG A 22 -8.24 10.60 0.30
CA ARG A 22 -9.33 9.61 0.41
C ARG A 22 -8.96 8.51 1.38
N ARG A 23 -9.89 8.11 2.25
CA ARG A 23 -9.72 7.02 3.22
C ARG A 23 -10.75 5.92 3.01
N PHE A 24 -10.34 4.69 3.33
CA PHE A 24 -11.22 3.54 3.46
C PHE A 24 -11.57 3.33 4.94
N ILE A 25 -12.82 3.58 5.27
CA ILE A 25 -13.33 3.74 6.63
C ILE A 25 -14.19 2.54 6.99
N ARG A 26 -14.03 2.01 8.21
CA ARG A 26 -14.95 1.09 8.85
C ARG A 26 -15.90 1.86 9.76
N GLY A 27 -17.18 1.85 9.42
CA GLY A 27 -18.27 2.34 10.24
C GLY A 27 -19.14 1.22 10.79
N ASP A 28 -20.26 1.59 11.41
CA ASP A 28 -21.17 0.64 12.06
C ASP A 28 -21.86 -0.30 11.07
N GLU A 29 -22.15 0.18 9.84
CA GLU A 29 -22.85 -0.57 8.80
C GLU A 29 -21.91 -1.24 7.77
N GLY A 30 -20.61 -1.25 8.02
CA GLY A 30 -19.62 -1.86 7.14
C GLY A 30 -18.46 -0.94 6.78
N VAL A 31 -17.98 -1.05 5.54
CA VAL A 31 -16.82 -0.29 5.06
C VAL A 31 -17.19 0.58 3.86
N TYR A 32 -16.67 1.80 3.82
CA TYR A 32 -16.96 2.77 2.76
C TYR A 32 -15.77 3.71 2.53
N PHE A 33 -15.81 4.48 1.44
CA PHE A 33 -14.86 5.55 1.19
C PHE A 33 -15.47 6.90 1.57
N ASP A 34 -14.70 7.74 2.28
CA ASP A 34 -15.15 9.06 2.72
C ASP A 34 -15.22 10.11 1.60
N GLN A 35 -14.48 9.86 0.51
CA GLN A 35 -14.44 10.71 -0.69
C GLN A 35 -14.55 9.86 -1.96
N PRO A 36 -15.01 10.45 -3.09
CA PRO A 36 -14.93 9.83 -4.41
C PRO A 36 -13.50 9.48 -4.80
N SER A 37 -13.34 8.57 -5.77
CA SER A 37 -12.00 8.29 -6.30
C SER A 37 -11.46 9.53 -7.03
N PRO A 38 -10.27 10.02 -6.70
CA PRO A 38 -9.59 11.01 -7.52
C PRO A 38 -9.28 10.43 -8.91
N SER A 39 -9.20 11.32 -9.90
CA SER A 39 -8.75 10.98 -11.25
C SER A 39 -7.27 11.35 -11.38
N TYR A 40 -6.50 10.45 -11.97
CA TYR A 40 -5.08 10.63 -12.26
C TYR A 40 -4.86 10.48 -13.76
N ASP A 41 -3.93 11.25 -14.33
CA ASP A 41 -3.53 11.11 -15.71
C ASP A 41 -2.45 10.02 -15.82
N ASP A 42 -2.65 9.05 -16.72
CA ASP A 42 -1.72 7.94 -16.93
C ASP A 42 -0.30 8.42 -17.26
N LYS A 43 -0.15 9.61 -17.86
CA LYS A 43 1.15 10.19 -18.20
C LYS A 43 1.99 10.58 -16.97
N ASP A 44 1.35 10.76 -15.81
CA ASP A 44 2.02 11.15 -14.56
C ASP A 44 2.64 9.93 -13.85
N PHE A 45 2.36 8.73 -14.36
CA PHE A 45 2.93 7.50 -13.84
C PHE A 45 4.16 7.07 -14.64
N VAL A 46 5.24 6.81 -13.91
CA VAL A 46 6.47 6.23 -14.43
C VAL A 46 6.50 4.74 -14.11
N PRO A 47 6.70 3.87 -15.10
CA PRO A 47 6.84 2.44 -14.88
C PRO A 47 8.17 2.12 -14.19
N VAL A 48 8.13 1.39 -13.07
CA VAL A 48 9.32 0.90 -12.37
C VAL A 48 9.41 -0.61 -12.54
N GLU A 49 10.34 -1.08 -13.37
CA GLU A 49 10.61 -2.50 -13.63
C GLU A 49 11.72 -3.05 -12.73
N VAL A 50 11.49 -4.21 -12.10
CA VAL A 50 12.45 -4.84 -11.18
C VAL A 50 12.62 -6.34 -11.44
N LYS A 51 13.80 -6.87 -11.10
CA LYS A 51 14.09 -8.31 -11.13
C LYS A 51 13.56 -9.01 -9.88
N ALA A 52 13.28 -10.30 -9.96
CA ALA A 52 12.91 -11.12 -8.79
C ALA A 52 13.94 -10.98 -7.66
N GLY A 53 13.46 -10.81 -6.42
CA GLY A 53 14.30 -10.58 -5.24
C GLY A 53 14.72 -9.13 -5.02
N SER A 54 14.26 -8.20 -5.86
CA SER A 54 14.41 -6.76 -5.61
C SER A 54 13.47 -6.32 -4.49
N LEU A 55 13.88 -5.31 -3.71
CA LEU A 55 13.04 -4.66 -2.71
C LEU A 55 12.59 -3.30 -3.23
N VAL A 56 11.28 -3.08 -3.35
CA VAL A 56 10.74 -1.74 -3.59
C VAL A 56 10.15 -1.19 -2.30
N VAL A 57 10.48 0.05 -1.97
CA VAL A 57 10.04 0.77 -0.76
C VAL A 57 9.08 1.87 -1.18
N LEU A 58 7.81 1.75 -0.82
CA LEU A 58 6.78 2.74 -1.16
C LEU A 58 6.40 3.57 0.06
N HIS A 59 6.42 4.89 -0.09
CA HIS A 59 5.95 5.81 0.94
C HIS A 59 4.41 5.77 1.06
N GLY A 60 3.87 5.98 2.27
CA GLY A 60 2.43 5.85 2.56
C GLY A 60 1.50 6.75 1.76
N ASP A 61 2.01 7.92 1.36
CA ASP A 61 1.30 8.91 0.54
C ASP A 61 1.64 8.79 -0.96
N LEU A 62 2.43 7.80 -1.36
CA LEU A 62 2.78 7.58 -2.77
C LEU A 62 1.62 6.94 -3.51
N ILE A 63 1.10 7.65 -4.52
CA ILE A 63 0.12 7.09 -5.45
C ILE A 63 0.82 6.05 -6.33
N HIS A 64 0.34 4.82 -6.25
CA HIS A 64 0.85 3.71 -7.04
C HIS A 64 -0.28 2.86 -7.61
N GLN A 65 -0.05 2.31 -8.79
CA GLN A 65 -0.96 1.36 -9.42
C GLN A 65 -0.20 0.27 -10.16
N SER A 66 -0.88 -0.86 -10.41
CA SER A 66 -0.37 -1.93 -11.26
C SER A 66 -1.45 -2.34 -12.26
N PHE A 67 -1.05 -2.50 -13.51
CA PHE A 67 -1.96 -2.97 -14.56
C PHE A 67 -2.16 -4.49 -14.50
N GLU A 68 -3.26 -4.95 -15.11
CA GLU A 68 -3.58 -6.35 -15.31
C GLU A 68 -2.43 -7.09 -16.03
N ASN A 69 -2.12 -8.30 -15.55
CA ASN A 69 -1.11 -9.13 -16.17
C ASN A 69 -1.71 -9.89 -17.37
N GLN A 70 -1.33 -9.48 -18.58
CA GLN A 70 -1.75 -10.14 -19.83
C GLN A 70 -0.78 -11.25 -20.29
N SER A 71 0.30 -11.49 -19.54
CA SER A 71 1.30 -12.50 -19.88
C SER A 71 0.94 -13.88 -19.31
N PRO A 72 1.46 -14.98 -19.88
CA PRO A 72 1.25 -16.33 -19.34
C PRO A 72 2.08 -16.63 -18.09
N LYS A 73 2.89 -15.68 -17.60
CA LYS A 73 3.79 -15.87 -16.46
C LYS A 73 3.27 -15.13 -15.24
N SER A 74 3.24 -15.81 -14.09
CA SER A 74 2.86 -15.18 -12.81
C SER A 74 3.85 -14.10 -12.40
N ARG A 75 3.32 -13.10 -11.69
CA ARG A 75 4.07 -11.98 -11.12
C ARG A 75 3.86 -11.93 -9.61
N HIS A 76 4.38 -12.94 -8.92
CA HIS A 76 4.27 -13.02 -7.47
C HIS A 76 5.04 -11.87 -6.82
N ALA A 77 4.44 -11.28 -5.80
CA ALA A 77 5.07 -10.31 -4.94
C ALA A 77 4.64 -10.57 -3.51
N TYR A 78 5.53 -10.36 -2.57
CA TYR A 78 5.24 -10.37 -1.14
C TYR A 78 5.26 -8.95 -0.62
N SER A 79 4.15 -8.51 0.00
CA SER A 79 4.07 -7.18 0.58
C SER A 79 3.87 -7.11 2.09
N LEU A 80 4.60 -6.16 2.69
CA LEU A 80 4.57 -5.86 4.10
C LEU A 80 4.33 -4.37 4.28
N HIS A 81 3.38 -4.05 5.16
CA HIS A 81 3.06 -2.69 5.56
C HIS A 81 3.62 -2.42 6.96
N VAL A 82 4.57 -1.48 7.06
CA VAL A 82 5.20 -1.12 8.34
C VAL A 82 4.80 0.30 8.72
N VAL A 83 4.47 0.52 9.99
CA VAL A 83 4.00 1.80 10.52
C VAL A 83 4.85 2.17 11.74
N ASP A 84 5.35 3.40 11.79
CA ASP A 84 5.97 3.92 13.01
C ASP A 84 4.92 4.05 14.10
N THR A 85 5.24 3.55 15.29
CA THR A 85 4.34 3.64 16.45
C THR A 85 4.79 4.68 17.45
N ASP A 86 5.99 5.24 17.31
CA ASP A 86 6.44 6.32 18.20
C ASP A 86 5.72 7.63 17.87
N GLY A 87 5.06 8.22 18.87
CA GLY A 87 4.26 9.43 18.73
C GLY A 87 3.04 9.34 17.78
N CYS A 88 2.79 8.18 17.17
CA CYS A 88 1.75 8.01 16.15
C CYS A 88 0.53 7.25 16.70
N LYS A 89 -0.67 7.71 16.35
CA LYS A 89 -1.93 7.04 16.70
C LYS A 89 -2.51 6.37 15.47
N TRP A 90 -2.79 5.07 15.57
CA TRP A 90 -3.56 4.38 14.56
C TRP A 90 -5.03 4.83 14.62
N ALA A 91 -5.58 5.20 13.48
CA ALA A 91 -6.97 5.65 13.39
C ALA A 91 -7.91 4.47 13.71
N GLN A 92 -8.90 4.71 14.58
CA GLN A 92 -9.84 3.67 15.02
C GLN A 92 -10.75 3.22 13.88
N GLU A 93 -10.98 4.09 12.90
CA GLU A 93 -11.84 3.83 11.77
C GLU A 93 -11.12 3.12 10.62
N ASN A 94 -9.83 2.81 10.77
CA ASN A 94 -9.14 1.94 9.82
C ASN A 94 -9.80 0.55 9.83
N TRP A 95 -10.06 0.02 8.63
CA TRP A 95 -10.73 -1.29 8.50
C TRP A 95 -9.99 -2.42 9.23
N LEU A 96 -8.66 -2.37 9.20
CA LEU A 96 -7.80 -3.22 10.01
C LEU A 96 -7.69 -2.63 11.42
N GLY A 97 -8.35 -3.26 12.37
CA GLY A 97 -8.28 -2.89 13.78
C GLY A 97 -7.03 -3.46 14.46
N TRP A 98 -6.73 -2.93 15.64
CA TRP A 98 -5.86 -3.63 16.58
C TRP A 98 -6.64 -4.81 17.14
N LEU A 99 -6.21 -6.04 16.87
CA LEU A 99 -6.62 -7.14 17.73
C LEU A 99 -6.07 -6.83 19.13
N SER A 100 -6.97 -6.50 20.05
CA SER A 100 -6.70 -6.52 21.47
C SER A 100 -6.00 -7.84 21.80
N ILE A 101 -4.93 -7.80 22.59
CA ILE A 101 -4.14 -8.97 23.06
C ILE A 101 -4.96 -9.86 24.02
N THR A 102 -6.28 -9.95 23.84
CA THR A 102 -7.20 -10.72 24.68
C THR A 102 -7.68 -12.02 24.02
N THR A 103 -7.32 -12.30 22.76
CA THR A 103 -7.56 -13.61 22.15
C THR A 103 -6.40 -14.56 22.47
N PRO A 104 -6.65 -15.83 22.90
CA PRO A 104 -5.59 -16.79 23.27
C PRO A 104 -4.61 -17.15 22.14
N ILE A 105 -4.95 -16.77 20.91
CA ILE A 105 -4.12 -16.89 19.72
C ILE A 105 -3.76 -15.45 19.32
N GLY A 106 -2.70 -14.91 19.93
CA GLY A 106 -2.33 -13.51 19.82
C GLY A 106 -1.65 -13.19 18.50
N TYR A 107 -2.43 -12.72 17.51
CA TYR A 107 -1.87 -12.05 16.34
C TYR A 107 -1.66 -10.57 16.67
N GLY A 108 -0.54 -10.27 17.34
CA GLY A 108 -0.09 -8.91 17.60
C GLY A 108 0.71 -8.34 16.43
N TRP A 109 0.73 -7.02 16.29
CA TRP A 109 1.69 -6.35 15.44
C TRP A 109 3.11 -6.66 15.93
N THR A 110 3.94 -7.24 15.08
CA THR A 110 5.35 -7.53 15.41
C THR A 110 6.19 -6.29 15.17
N LYS A 111 6.92 -5.83 16.18
CA LYS A 111 7.90 -4.75 16.02
C LYS A 111 9.02 -5.22 15.09
N ILE A 112 9.17 -4.57 13.94
CA ILE A 112 10.18 -4.89 12.93
C ILE A 112 11.32 -3.86 12.91
N CYS A 113 11.04 -2.57 13.12
CA CYS A 113 11.96 -1.46 13.45
C CYS A 113 11.17 -0.14 13.39
N SER A 114 11.67 0.94 14.03
CA SER A 114 11.11 2.29 13.87
C SER A 114 11.54 2.87 12.53
N PHE A 115 10.62 2.93 11.57
CA PHE A 115 10.76 3.73 10.35
C PHE A 115 9.56 4.66 10.24
N CYS A 116 9.85 5.93 9.93
CA CYS A 116 8.84 6.97 9.82
C CYS A 116 7.96 6.74 8.58
N ARG A 117 6.65 6.57 8.81
CA ARG A 117 5.54 6.46 7.84
C ARG A 117 5.39 5.11 7.14
N LYS A 118 4.16 4.84 6.67
CA LYS A 118 3.73 3.58 6.07
C LYS A 118 4.68 3.20 4.92
N VAL A 119 5.42 2.11 5.09
CA VAL A 119 6.25 1.53 4.02
C VAL A 119 5.57 0.28 3.52
N GLU A 120 5.23 0.23 2.23
CA GLU A 120 4.93 -1.04 1.57
C GLU A 120 6.22 -1.57 0.94
N PHE A 121 6.58 -2.79 1.34
CA PHE A 121 7.63 -3.57 0.66
C PHE A 121 7.00 -4.40 -0.43
N LEU A 122 7.63 -4.52 -1.59
CA LEU A 122 7.32 -5.57 -2.56
C LEU A 122 8.61 -6.37 -2.76
N VAL A 123 8.59 -7.65 -2.38
CA VAL A 123 9.66 -8.65 -2.61
C VAL A 123 9.25 -9.58 -3.74
#